data_AF-A0A651PEY7-F1
#
_entry.id   AF-A0A651PEY7-F1
#
_cell.length_a   1.000
_cell.length_b   1.000
_cell.length_c   1.000
_cell.angle_alpha   90.00
_cell.angle_beta   90.00
_cell.angle_gamma   90.00
#
_symmetry.space_group_name_H-M   'P 1'
#
loop_
_entity.id
_entity.type
_entity.pdbx_description
1 polymer ?
#
loop_
_entity_poly.entity_id
_entity_poly.type
_entity_poly.pdbx_seq_one_letter_code
_entity_poly.pdbx_strand_id
1 'polypeptide(L)'
;ARLLAKAQAKFGDDTKKINQSLSSKRKKAPEGFVGWSEKTFDQLVAAEPEPLTSSFDITHSMLLNLMQRPQNPVVAAYRILQEHHEPMQRRRELLRKAVGIYKELLTGGVIERTDTPDEHGSYLRLTEDLQDNFALN
;
A
#
# COMPACT_ATOMS: atom_id res chain seq x y z
N ALA A 1 25.65 -20.88 -35.61
CA ALA A 1 26.17 -22.20 -36.02
C ALA A 1 26.28 -23.20 -34.86
N ARG A 2 27.16 -23.02 -33.86
CA ARG A 2 27.40 -24.00 -32.78
C ARG A 2 26.18 -24.39 -31.91
N LEU A 3 25.30 -23.45 -31.59
CA LEU A 3 24.11 -23.72 -30.77
C LEU A 3 23.06 -24.57 -31.50
N LEU A 4 22.94 -24.40 -32.82
CA LEU A 4 22.00 -25.11 -33.68
C LEU A 4 22.42 -26.58 -33.82
N ALA A 5 23.70 -26.83 -34.09
CA ALA A 5 24.28 -28.16 -34.14
C ALA A 5 24.16 -28.91 -32.80
N LYS A 6 24.34 -28.22 -31.67
CA LYS A 6 24.19 -28.81 -30.32
C LYS A 6 22.73 -29.10 -29.95
N ALA A 7 21.78 -28.33 -30.48
CA ALA A 7 20.35 -28.57 -30.32
C ALA A 7 19.87 -29.74 -31.20
N GLN A 8 20.32 -29.79 -32.45
CA GLN A 8 20.06 -30.91 -33.37
C GLN A 8 20.62 -32.23 -32.84
N ALA A 9 21.84 -32.22 -32.29
CA ALA A 9 22.42 -33.43 -31.67
C ALA A 9 21.64 -33.92 -30.44
N LYS A 10 20.90 -33.05 -29.74
CA LYS A 10 20.17 -33.38 -28.50
C LYS A 10 18.70 -33.71 -28.74
N PHE A 11 18.11 -33.18 -29.80
CA PHE A 11 16.68 -33.29 -30.10
C PHE A 11 16.37 -33.92 -31.47
N GLY A 12 17.38 -34.32 -32.25
CA GLY A 12 17.22 -34.95 -33.56
C GLY A 12 16.54 -34.02 -34.57
N ASP A 13 15.54 -34.54 -35.28
CA ASP A 13 14.71 -33.80 -36.25
C ASP A 13 13.46 -33.13 -35.63
N ASP A 14 13.31 -33.17 -34.30
CA ASP A 14 12.15 -32.56 -33.62
C ASP A 14 12.28 -31.02 -33.61
N THR A 15 11.89 -30.42 -34.73
CA THR A 15 12.05 -28.98 -35.03
C THR A 15 11.45 -28.08 -33.96
N LYS A 16 10.37 -28.52 -33.31
CA LYS A 16 9.69 -27.79 -32.23
C LYS A 16 10.57 -27.70 -30.99
N LYS A 17 11.20 -28.80 -30.57
CA LYS A 17 12.11 -28.83 -29.42
C LYS A 17 13.43 -28.11 -29.71
N ILE A 18 13.94 -28.20 -30.94
CA ILE A 18 15.11 -27.44 -31.39
C ILE A 18 14.84 -25.93 -31.26
N ASN A 19 13.73 -25.43 -31.82
CA ASN A 19 13.37 -24.01 -31.76
C ASN A 19 13.13 -23.51 -30.33
N GLN A 20 12.47 -24.31 -29.49
CA GLN A 20 12.29 -23.99 -28.06
C GLN A 20 13.63 -23.87 -27.31
N SER A 21 14.55 -24.81 -27.57
CA SER A 21 15.88 -24.82 -26.94
C SER A 21 16.79 -23.68 -27.41
N LEU A 22 16.59 -23.23 -28.65
CA LEU A 22 17.32 -22.09 -29.22
C LEU A 22 16.73 -20.77 -28.74
N SER A 23 15.41 -20.67 -28.63
CA SER A 23 14.71 -19.48 -28.11
C SER A 23 15.06 -19.21 -26.65
N SER A 24 15.09 -20.26 -25.82
CA SER A 24 15.47 -20.15 -24.39
C SER A 24 16.94 -19.81 -24.16
N LYS A 25 17.82 -20.09 -25.13
CA LYS A 25 19.27 -19.78 -25.07
C LYS A 25 19.66 -18.51 -25.81
N ARG A 26 18.78 -17.97 -26.67
CA ARG A 26 18.92 -16.59 -27.14
C ARG A 26 18.75 -15.70 -25.92
N LYS A 27 19.73 -14.83 -25.70
CA LYS A 27 19.88 -13.97 -24.51
C LYS A 27 18.52 -13.51 -23.98
N LYS A 28 18.14 -14.03 -22.82
CA LYS A 28 17.16 -13.33 -21.99
C LYS A 28 17.74 -11.94 -21.72
N ALA A 29 16.88 -10.93 -21.80
CA ALA A 29 17.24 -9.60 -21.33
C ALA A 29 17.72 -9.72 -19.87
N PRO A 30 18.73 -8.94 -19.45
CA PRO A 30 19.19 -8.93 -18.06
C PRO A 30 17.99 -8.75 -17.10
N GLU A 31 18.03 -9.36 -15.92
CA GLU A 31 17.01 -9.07 -14.92
C GLU A 31 17.02 -7.58 -14.58
N GLY A 32 15.85 -6.95 -14.59
CA GLY A 32 15.70 -5.49 -14.44
C GLY A 32 15.83 -4.69 -15.74
N PHE A 33 16.04 -5.32 -16.91
CA PHE A 33 16.03 -4.61 -18.19
C PHE A 33 14.61 -4.22 -18.61
N VAL A 34 14.30 -2.93 -18.53
CA VAL A 34 13.03 -2.37 -19.03
C VAL A 34 13.14 -2.16 -20.53
N GLY A 35 12.79 -3.20 -21.29
CA GLY A 35 12.68 -3.10 -22.75
C GLY A 35 11.40 -2.37 -23.13
N TRP A 36 11.51 -1.12 -23.57
CA TRP A 36 10.41 -0.42 -24.23
C TRP A 36 10.59 -0.51 -25.75
N SER A 37 9.47 -0.53 -26.47
CA SER A 37 9.45 -0.44 -27.93
C SER A 37 8.97 0.94 -28.35
N GLU A 38 9.29 1.38 -29.56
CA GLU A 38 8.75 2.62 -30.15
C GLU A 38 7.22 2.67 -30.05
N LYS A 39 6.54 1.54 -30.30
CA LYS A 39 5.10 1.39 -30.09
C LYS A 39 4.66 1.67 -28.64
N THR A 40 5.41 1.21 -27.65
CA THR A 40 5.09 1.44 -26.23
C THR A 40 5.31 2.91 -25.86
N PHE A 41 6.34 3.53 -26.43
CA PHE A 41 6.61 4.96 -26.26
C PHE A 41 5.48 5.79 -26.85
N ASP A 42 5.08 5.53 -28.10
CA ASP A 42 3.99 6.23 -28.77
C ASP A 42 2.67 6.09 -28.00
N GLN A 43 2.41 4.89 -27.45
CA GLN A 43 1.24 4.65 -26.61
C GLN A 43 1.27 5.49 -25.32
N LEU A 44 2.42 5.57 -24.64
CA LEU A 44 2.54 6.35 -23.40
C LEU A 44 2.44 7.86 -23.66
N VAL A 45 2.93 8.34 -24.81
CA VAL A 45 2.82 9.74 -25.22
C VAL A 45 1.38 10.11 -25.60
N ALA A 46 0.69 9.21 -26.30
CA ALA A 46 -0.67 9.47 -26.79
C ALA A 46 -1.78 9.11 -25.80
N ALA A 47 -1.49 8.36 -24.73
CA ALA A 47 -2.47 7.93 -23.75
C ALA A 47 -3.06 9.14 -22.99
N GLU A 48 -4.38 9.11 -22.78
CA GLU A 48 -5.02 10.06 -21.89
C GLU A 48 -4.59 9.81 -20.44
N PRO A 49 -4.34 10.87 -19.65
CA PRO A 49 -4.02 10.72 -18.23
C PRO A 49 -5.13 9.96 -17.49
N GLU A 50 -4.73 9.01 -16.66
CA GLU A 50 -5.67 8.29 -15.81
C GLU A 50 -6.34 9.24 -14.81
N PRO A 51 -7.65 9.04 -14.52
CA PRO A 51 -8.35 9.88 -13.56
C PRO A 51 -7.79 9.70 -12.16
N LEU A 52 -7.68 10.82 -11.41
CA LEU A 52 -7.28 10.78 -10.02
C LEU A 52 -8.34 10.04 -9.19
N THR A 53 -7.92 8.96 -8.54
CA THR A 53 -8.74 8.22 -7.58
C THR A 53 -8.21 8.45 -6.18
N SER A 54 -9.13 8.52 -5.21
CA SER A 54 -8.76 8.61 -3.80
C SER A 54 -8.20 7.26 -3.34
N SER A 55 -7.10 7.29 -2.60
CA SER A 55 -6.47 6.13 -1.94
C SER A 55 -6.47 6.30 -0.42
N PHE A 56 -7.45 7.03 0.10
CA PHE A 56 -7.47 7.42 1.50
C PHE A 56 -7.76 6.20 2.39
N ASP A 57 -6.98 6.08 3.46
CA ASP A 57 -7.16 5.05 4.46
C ASP A 57 -6.86 5.58 5.85
N ILE A 58 -7.40 4.90 6.86
CA ILE A 58 -7.15 5.19 8.26
C ILE A 58 -6.34 4.07 8.90
N THR A 59 -5.29 4.44 9.63
CA THR A 59 -4.33 3.52 10.26
C THR A 59 -4.22 3.77 11.76
N HIS A 60 -3.67 2.80 12.49
CA HIS A 60 -3.35 2.95 13.92
C HIS A 60 -2.40 4.13 14.15
N SER A 61 -1.33 4.22 13.35
CA SER A 61 -0.35 5.29 13.44
C SER A 61 -0.97 6.67 13.23
N MET A 62 -1.94 6.79 12.30
CA MET A 62 -2.67 8.04 12.10
C MET A 62 -3.44 8.45 13.36
N LEU A 63 -4.17 7.53 13.99
CA LEU A 63 -4.90 7.85 15.22
C LEU A 63 -3.96 8.22 16.37
N LEU A 64 -2.84 7.50 16.55
CA LEU A 64 -1.85 7.87 17.57
C LEU A 64 -1.23 9.25 17.31
N ASN A 65 -0.90 9.58 16.06
CA ASN A 65 -0.42 10.90 15.70
C ASN A 65 -1.45 12.01 15.99
N LEU A 66 -2.75 11.72 15.88
CA LEU A 66 -3.79 12.67 16.26
C LEU A 66 -3.87 12.87 17.77
N MET A 67 -3.62 11.82 18.56
CA MET A 67 -3.57 11.89 20.03
C MET A 67 -2.42 12.76 20.55
N GLN A 68 -1.31 12.88 19.80
CA GLN A 68 -0.15 13.68 20.19
C GLN A 68 -0.28 15.18 19.86
N ARG A 69 -1.36 15.59 19.19
CA ARG A 69 -1.57 17.00 18.81
C ARG A 69 -2.32 17.77 19.91
N PRO A 70 -2.10 19.09 20.04
CA PRO A 70 -2.79 19.92 21.02
C PRO A 70 -4.23 20.25 20.58
N GLN A 71 -5.07 19.22 20.45
CA GLN A 71 -6.47 19.29 20.05
C GLN A 71 -7.21 18.02 20.44
N ASN A 72 -8.55 18.04 20.45
CA ASN A 72 -9.33 16.84 20.69
C ASN A 72 -9.15 15.82 19.54
N PRO A 73 -8.62 14.61 19.82
CA PRO A 73 -8.27 13.62 18.79
C PRO A 73 -9.50 13.00 18.13
N VAL A 74 -10.62 12.86 18.85
CA VAL A 74 -11.87 12.32 18.31
C VAL A 74 -12.47 13.29 17.29
N VAL A 75 -12.49 14.58 17.63
CA VAL A 75 -12.97 15.64 16.73
C VAL A 75 -12.08 15.73 15.50
N ALA A 76 -10.75 15.66 15.68
CA ALA A 76 -9.80 15.69 14.58
C ALA A 76 -9.94 14.47 13.64
N ALA A 77 -10.07 13.27 14.19
CA ALA A 77 -10.28 12.05 13.41
C ALA A 77 -11.61 12.11 12.65
N TYR A 78 -12.68 12.56 13.31
CA TYR A 78 -13.99 12.71 12.67
C TYR A 78 -13.94 13.68 11.49
N ARG A 79 -13.25 14.82 11.63
CA ARG A 79 -13.09 15.79 10.55
C ARG A 79 -12.43 15.16 9.31
N ILE A 80 -11.31 14.45 9.50
CA ILE A 80 -10.59 13.82 8.40
C ILE A 80 -11.42 12.70 7.74
N LEU A 81 -12.17 11.94 8.53
CA LEU A 81 -13.11 10.93 8.04
C LEU A 81 -14.32 11.52 7.30
N GLN A 82 -14.51 12.84 7.31
CA GLN A 82 -15.62 13.50 6.62
C GLN A 82 -15.18 14.36 5.43
N GLU A 83 -13.97 14.92 5.48
CA GLU A 83 -13.41 15.87 4.50
C GLU A 83 -12.52 15.19 3.44
N HIS A 84 -12.82 13.94 3.05
CA HIS A 84 -12.05 13.21 2.03
C HIS A 84 -12.89 12.87 0.77
N HIS A 85 -12.20 12.48 -0.32
CA HIS A 85 -12.77 12.32 -1.66
C HIS A 85 -13.32 10.91 -1.97
N GLU A 86 -13.51 10.08 -0.95
CA GLU A 86 -14.06 8.73 -1.10
C GLU A 86 -15.59 8.76 -1.29
N PRO A 87 -16.16 7.76 -1.98
CA PRO A 87 -17.59 7.59 -2.10
C PRO A 87 -18.25 7.24 -0.76
N MET A 88 -19.56 7.46 -0.65
CA MET A 88 -20.31 7.29 0.60
C MET A 88 -20.23 5.88 1.21
N GLN A 89 -20.13 4.84 0.38
CA GLN A 89 -19.95 3.46 0.86
C GLN A 89 -18.61 3.31 1.58
N ARG A 90 -17.53 3.78 0.95
CA ARG A 90 -16.17 3.71 1.49
C ARG A 90 -16.00 4.57 2.75
N ARG A 91 -16.64 5.75 2.83
CA ARG A 91 -16.71 6.56 4.06
C ARG A 91 -17.21 5.77 5.27
N ARG A 92 -18.28 4.97 5.09
CA ARG A 92 -18.86 4.15 6.17
C ARG A 92 -17.90 3.03 6.60
N GLU A 93 -17.19 2.44 5.65
CA GLU A 93 -16.16 1.43 5.95
C GLU A 93 -15.01 2.03 6.74
N LEU A 94 -14.52 3.20 6.33
CA LEU A 94 -13.45 3.92 7.02
C LEU A 94 -13.86 4.32 8.44
N LEU A 95 -15.10 4.78 8.65
CA LEU A 95 -15.62 5.08 9.98
C LEU A 95 -15.67 3.83 10.87
N ARG A 96 -16.14 2.70 10.33
CA ARG A 96 -16.13 1.42 11.08
C ARG A 96 -14.70 0.97 11.39
N LYS A 97 -13.78 1.11 10.43
CA LYS A 97 -12.36 0.80 10.62
C LYS A 97 -11.76 1.67 11.72
N ALA A 98 -12.02 2.97 11.71
CA ALA A 98 -11.58 3.90 12.75
C ALA A 98 -12.06 3.48 14.15
N VAL A 99 -13.33 3.10 14.29
CA VAL A 99 -13.89 2.60 15.55
C VAL A 99 -13.26 1.25 15.95
N GLY A 100 -12.96 0.39 14.99
CA GLY A 100 -12.23 -0.88 15.23
C GLY A 100 -10.85 -0.62 15.81
N ILE A 101 -10.05 0.20 15.13
CA ILE A 101 -8.71 0.62 15.58
C ILE A 101 -8.78 1.26 16.97
N TYR A 102 -9.74 2.16 17.19
CA TYR A 102 -9.95 2.78 18.50
C TYR A 102 -10.18 1.74 19.61
N LYS A 103 -11.04 0.74 19.37
CA LYS A 103 -11.31 -0.34 20.33
C LYS A 103 -10.07 -1.22 20.57
N GLU A 104 -9.32 -1.52 19.53
CA GLU A 104 -8.08 -2.29 19.63
C GLU A 104 -7.04 -1.55 20.48
N LEU A 105 -6.84 -0.26 20.25
CA LEU A 105 -5.92 0.57 21.02
C LEU A 105 -6.35 0.67 22.50
N LEU A 106 -7.65 0.81 22.76
CA LEU A 106 -8.20 0.85 24.12
C LEU A 106 -8.04 -0.50 24.84
N THR A 107 -8.33 -1.59 24.14
CA THR A 107 -8.21 -2.96 24.70
C THR A 107 -6.74 -3.33 24.92
N GLY A 108 -5.85 -2.89 24.03
CA GLY A 108 -4.41 -3.10 24.13
C GLY A 108 -3.71 -2.19 25.15
N GLY A 109 -4.45 -1.29 25.82
CA GLY A 109 -3.88 -0.39 26.82
C GLY A 109 -2.95 0.68 26.26
N VAL A 110 -2.98 0.93 24.95
CA VAL A 110 -2.18 2.00 24.31
C VAL A 110 -2.83 3.37 24.55
N ILE A 111 -4.15 3.40 24.58
CA ILE A 111 -4.93 4.56 24.99
C ILE A 111 -5.84 4.18 26.16
N GLU A 112 -6.14 5.15 26.99
CA GLU A 112 -7.07 5.01 28.11
C GLU A 112 -8.13 6.11 28.09
N ARG A 113 -9.26 5.84 28.77
CA ARG A 113 -10.30 6.84 29.00
C ARG A 113 -10.13 7.45 30.38
N THR A 114 -10.13 8.77 30.45
CA THR A 114 -10.10 9.54 31.70
C THR A 114 -11.51 9.92 32.15
N ASP A 115 -11.71 10.13 33.45
CA ASP A 115 -12.99 10.58 34.00
C ASP A 115 -13.26 12.07 33.74
N THR A 116 -12.20 12.87 33.64
CA THR A 116 -12.27 14.29 33.32
C THR A 116 -11.61 14.58 31.98
N PRO A 117 -12.13 15.56 31.21
CA PRO A 117 -11.50 15.96 29.97
C PRO A 117 -10.17 16.69 30.22
N ASP A 118 -9.27 16.63 29.25
CA ASP A 118 -8.06 17.45 29.20
C ASP A 118 -8.35 18.92 28.80
N GLU A 119 -7.30 19.72 28.64
CA GLU A 119 -7.38 21.13 28.23
C GLU A 119 -7.99 21.34 26.84
N HIS A 120 -8.07 20.29 26.02
CA HIS A 120 -8.66 20.30 24.69
C HIS A 120 -10.05 19.63 24.64
N GLY A 121 -10.59 19.21 25.78
CA GLY A 121 -11.88 18.53 25.87
C GLY A 121 -11.85 17.04 25.52
N SER A 122 -10.67 16.41 25.43
CA SER A 122 -10.50 14.98 25.18
C SER A 122 -10.62 14.19 26.48
N TYR A 123 -11.38 13.09 26.43
CA TYR A 123 -11.41 12.07 27.49
C TYR A 123 -10.46 10.91 27.19
N LEU A 124 -9.61 11.03 26.17
CA LEU A 124 -8.67 10.00 25.78
C LEU A 124 -7.26 10.49 26.06
N ARG A 125 -6.44 9.61 26.65
CA ARG A 125 -5.03 9.84 26.96
C ARG A 125 -4.18 8.68 26.40
N LEU A 126 -2.95 8.97 26.00
CA LEU A 126 -1.92 7.97 25.70
C LEU A 126 -1.33 7.44 27.00
N THR A 127 -1.18 6.13 27.11
CA THR A 127 -0.58 5.50 28.30
C THR A 127 0.92 5.81 28.35
N GLU A 128 1.41 6.29 29.50
CA GLU A 128 2.83 6.67 29.70
C GLU A 128 3.79 5.47 29.61
N ASP A 129 3.30 4.24 29.77
CA ASP A 129 4.08 2.99 29.64
C ASP A 129 4.42 2.63 28.17
N LEU A 130 3.95 3.42 27.20
CA LEU A 130 4.25 3.19 25.79
C LEU A 130 5.71 3.57 25.51
N GLN A 131 6.58 2.56 25.37
CA GLN A 131 8.00 2.76 25.07
C GLN A 131 8.19 3.68 23.85
N ASP A 132 9.18 4.59 23.93
CA ASP A 132 9.52 5.57 22.89
C ASP A 132 9.76 4.98 21.48
N ASN A 133 9.97 3.67 21.37
CA ASN A 133 10.25 2.94 20.12
C ASN A 133 9.08 2.09 19.60
N PHE A 134 7.83 2.40 19.95
CA PHE A 134 6.67 1.65 19.47
C PHE A 134 6.47 1.83 17.94
N ALA A 135 6.87 0.83 17.16
CA ALA A 135 6.70 0.81 15.71
C ALA A 135 5.39 0.10 15.33
N LEU A 136 4.43 0.87 14.78
CA LEU A 136 3.26 0.35 14.08
C LEU A 136 3.57 0.31 12.59
N ASN A 137 3.98 -0.85 12.09
CA ASN A 137 4.15 -1.12 10.66
C ASN A 137 2.96 -1.89 10.13
#